data_AF-A0A2H9PM82-F1
#
_entry.id   AF-A0A2H9PM82-F1
#
_cell.length_a   1.000
_cell.length_b   1.000
_cell.length_c   1.000
_cell.angle_alpha   90.00
_cell.angle_beta   90.00
_cell.angle_gamma   90.00
#
_symmetry.space_group_name_H-M   'P 1'
#
loop_
_entity.id
_entity.type
_entity.pdbx_description
1 polymer ?
#
loop_
_entity_poly.entity_id
_entity_poly.type
_entity_poly.pdbx_seq_one_letter_code
_entity_poly.pdbx_strand_id
1 'polypeptide(L)'
;MMKKKGITPIMATILLISFAVALGVVIMSFGQAQVEESAQCPIDINLKLSTIGGEDQLCYDSISKEVRFTLENGVNIKVEGLVFNIIGSVEAKSYELNDAKIGKAGNYMGKVSYDATSSGEIKQIKVTPIINLYDEEQVCAEKALVVETIKAC
;
A
#
# COMPACT_ATOMS: atom_id res chain seq x y z
N MET A 1 38.46 -28.39 55.64
CA MET A 1 37.31 -27.44 55.55
C MET A 1 37.48 -26.56 54.31
N MET A 2 36.83 -26.90 53.19
CA MET A 2 36.94 -26.12 51.95
C MET A 2 35.93 -24.97 51.95
N LYS A 3 36.44 -23.73 52.00
CA LYS A 3 35.67 -22.50 51.82
C LYS A 3 35.20 -22.37 50.36
N LYS A 4 33.97 -22.81 50.07
CA LYS A 4 33.24 -22.47 48.83
C LYS A 4 32.49 -21.15 49.04
N LYS A 5 33.13 -19.99 48.87
CA LYS A 5 32.45 -18.68 48.87
C LYS A 5 33.14 -17.75 47.87
N GLY A 6 32.50 -17.51 46.72
CA GLY A 6 32.99 -16.58 45.71
C GLY A 6 32.30 -16.64 44.35
N ILE A 7 31.64 -17.76 44.00
CA ILE A 7 31.07 -17.97 42.66
C ILE A 7 29.60 -17.49 42.56
N THR A 8 28.87 -17.48 43.68
CA THR A 8 27.44 -17.12 43.74
C THR A 8 27.11 -15.70 43.26
N PRO A 9 27.90 -14.65 43.58
CA PRO A 9 27.60 -13.30 43.13
C PRO A 9 27.74 -13.13 41.62
N ILE A 10 28.75 -13.77 41.01
CA ILE A 10 29.04 -13.67 39.58
C ILE A 10 27.92 -14.33 38.76
N MET A 11 27.46 -15.52 39.18
CA MET A 11 26.36 -16.21 38.50
C MET A 11 25.05 -15.42 38.55
N ALA A 12 24.78 -14.73 39.67
CA ALA A 12 23.58 -13.88 39.78
C ALA A 12 23.62 -12.71 38.78
N THR A 13 24.78 -12.07 38.58
CA THR A 13 24.90 -10.97 37.62
C THR A 13 24.71 -11.41 36.17
N ILE A 14 25.26 -12.56 35.78
CA ILE A 14 25.09 -13.10 34.42
C ILE A 14 23.62 -13.42 34.15
N LEU A 15 22.93 -14.02 35.13
CA LEU A 15 21.52 -14.35 35.02
C LEU A 15 20.67 -13.10 34.84
N LEU A 16 20.90 -12.06 35.65
CA LEU A 16 20.18 -10.79 35.52
C LEU A 16 20.41 -10.09 34.17
N ILE A 17 21.65 -10.08 33.68
CA ILE A 17 21.96 -9.49 32.37
C ILE A 17 21.27 -10.27 31.24
N SER A 18 21.34 -11.60 31.27
CA SER A 18 20.67 -12.43 30.25
C SER A 18 19.16 -12.23 30.23
N PHE A 19 18.53 -12.07 31.40
CA PHE A 19 17.11 -11.79 31.52
C PHE A 19 16.74 -10.40 30.97
N ALA A 20 17.54 -9.38 31.28
CA ALA A 20 17.35 -8.03 30.76
C ALA A 20 17.48 -7.99 29.22
N VAL A 21 18.46 -8.70 28.65
CA VAL A 21 18.62 -8.79 27.19
C VAL A 21 17.45 -9.53 26.55
N ALA A 22 17.00 -10.65 27.13
CA ALA A 22 15.84 -11.38 26.64
C ALA A 22 14.57 -10.52 26.64
N LEU A 23 14.32 -9.76 27.73
CA LEU A 23 13.22 -8.79 27.78
C LEU A 23 13.36 -7.69 26.73
N GLY A 24 14.56 -7.17 26.53
CA GLY A 24 14.84 -6.15 25.50
C GLY A 24 14.47 -6.63 24.10
N VAL A 25 14.87 -7.86 23.74
CA VAL A 25 14.53 -8.47 22.44
C VAL A 25 13.02 -8.66 22.29
N VAL A 26 12.33 -9.12 23.34
CA VAL A 26 10.86 -9.27 23.31
C VAL A 26 10.18 -7.92 23.11
N ILE A 27 10.58 -6.87 23.83
CA ILE A 27 10.01 -5.53 23.68
C ILE A 27 10.22 -4.99 22.26
N MET A 28 11.42 -5.15 21.70
CA MET A 28 11.70 -4.74 20.31
C MET A 28 10.85 -5.52 19.30
N SER A 29 10.68 -6.83 19.50
CA SER A 29 9.87 -7.69 18.63
C SER A 29 8.38 -7.34 18.69
N PHE A 30 7.83 -7.06 19.87
CA PHE A 30 6.45 -6.59 20.03
C PHE A 30 6.25 -5.17 19.48
N GLY A 31 7.27 -4.32 19.54
CA GLY A 31 7.25 -3.00 18.92
C GLY A 31 7.13 -3.07 17.40
N GLN A 32 7.90 -3.95 16.75
CA GLN A 32 7.85 -4.14 15.30
C GLN A 32 6.51 -4.68 14.81
N ALA A 33 5.92 -5.66 15.51
CA ALA A 33 4.63 -6.22 15.15
C ALA A 33 3.49 -5.18 15.18
N GLN A 34 3.52 -4.23 16.11
CA GLN A 34 2.56 -3.12 16.14
C GLN A 34 2.77 -2.13 14.98
N VAL A 35 4.00 -1.89 14.53
CA VAL A 35 4.27 -1.00 13.39
C VAL A 35 3.77 -1.62 12.09
N GLU A 36 3.95 -2.92 11.90
CA GLU A 36 3.41 -3.65 10.74
C GLU A 36 1.87 -3.68 10.72
N GLU A 37 1.23 -3.79 11.90
CA GLU A 37 -0.24 -3.70 12.01
C GLU A 37 -0.76 -2.25 11.90
N SER A 38 0.09 -1.26 12.24
CA SER A 38 -0.17 0.19 12.06
C SER A 38 0.08 0.68 10.64
N ALA A 39 0.51 -0.19 9.72
CA ALA A 39 0.57 0.11 8.29
C ALA A 39 -0.82 0.19 7.63
N GLN A 40 -1.91 0.14 8.42
CA GLN A 40 -3.23 0.60 8.00
C GLN A 40 -3.17 2.11 7.79
N CYS A 41 -3.42 2.62 6.58
CA CYS A 41 -3.44 4.05 6.35
C CYS A 41 -4.51 4.71 7.21
N PRO A 42 -4.10 5.49 8.24
CA PRO A 42 -5.02 5.99 9.26
C PRO A 42 -5.90 7.12 8.71
N ILE A 43 -5.52 7.67 7.57
CA ILE A 43 -6.19 8.80 6.93
C ILE A 43 -7.08 8.27 5.81
N ASP A 44 -8.33 8.74 5.81
CA ASP A 44 -9.20 8.55 4.67
C ASP A 44 -8.73 9.42 3.49
N ILE A 45 -8.22 8.79 2.44
CA ILE A 45 -7.73 9.47 1.23
C ILE A 45 -8.92 9.93 0.37
N ASN A 46 -10.06 9.23 0.45
CA ASN A 46 -11.24 9.47 -0.38
C ASN A 46 -10.89 9.56 -1.89
N LEU A 47 -10.06 8.62 -2.36
CA LEU A 47 -9.71 8.49 -3.78
C LEU A 47 -10.89 7.89 -4.54
N LYS A 48 -11.30 8.54 -5.64
CA LYS A 48 -12.45 8.11 -6.45
C LYS A 48 -12.19 8.36 -7.94
N LEU A 49 -12.98 7.72 -8.81
CA LEU A 49 -13.03 8.08 -10.22
C LEU A 49 -13.69 9.46 -10.37
N SER A 50 -13.20 10.25 -11.32
CA SER A 50 -13.92 11.45 -11.75
C SER A 50 -15.18 11.03 -12.49
N THR A 51 -16.28 11.76 -12.28
CA THR A 51 -17.56 11.48 -12.91
C THR A 51 -17.95 12.67 -13.78
N ILE A 52 -18.16 12.44 -15.07
CA ILE A 52 -18.60 13.47 -16.03
C ILE A 52 -19.94 13.02 -16.60
N GLY A 53 -20.99 13.84 -16.45
CA GLY A 53 -22.32 13.49 -16.94
C GLY A 53 -22.96 12.27 -16.25
N GLY A 54 -22.51 11.94 -15.04
CA GLY A 54 -22.98 10.74 -14.31
C GLY A 54 -22.24 9.45 -14.69
N GLU A 55 -21.23 9.52 -15.56
CA GLU A 55 -20.40 8.38 -15.94
C GLU A 55 -18.97 8.50 -15.40
N ASP A 56 -18.51 7.43 -14.78
CA ASP A 56 -17.15 7.32 -14.29
C ASP A 56 -16.15 7.33 -15.45
N GLN A 57 -15.11 8.16 -15.31
CA GLN A 57 -14.07 8.35 -16.31
C GLN A 57 -13.02 7.24 -16.20
N LEU A 58 -13.43 6.00 -16.49
CA LEU A 58 -12.55 4.84 -16.63
C LEU A 58 -13.05 3.98 -17.80
N CYS A 59 -12.19 3.75 -18.79
CA CYS A 59 -12.54 2.96 -19.97
C CYS A 59 -11.32 2.25 -20.56
N TYR A 60 -11.58 1.21 -21.36
CA TYR A 60 -10.57 0.47 -22.12
C TYR A 60 -10.67 0.78 -23.61
N ASP A 61 -9.55 1.19 -24.21
CA ASP A 61 -9.41 1.45 -25.64
C ASP A 61 -8.77 0.22 -26.30
N SER A 62 -9.57 -0.54 -27.04
CA SER A 62 -9.12 -1.77 -27.71
C SER A 62 -8.19 -1.51 -28.91
N ILE A 63 -8.19 -0.29 -29.46
CA ILE A 63 -7.35 0.10 -30.59
C ILE A 63 -5.95 0.46 -30.08
N SER A 64 -5.86 1.31 -29.06
CA SER A 64 -4.57 1.69 -28.47
C SER A 64 -4.03 0.67 -27.47
N LYS A 65 -4.85 -0.30 -27.04
CA LYS A 65 -4.52 -1.29 -25.99
C LYS A 65 -4.13 -0.60 -24.69
N GLU A 66 -4.96 0.35 -24.25
CA GLU A 66 -4.73 1.14 -23.04
C GLU A 66 -6.02 1.26 -22.23
N VAL A 67 -5.89 1.21 -20.90
CA VAL A 67 -6.93 1.69 -19.99
C VAL A 67 -6.68 3.16 -19.71
N ARG A 68 -7.69 4.00 -19.93
CA ARG A 68 -7.67 5.43 -19.62
C ARG A 68 -8.52 5.68 -18.39
N PHE A 69 -8.03 6.51 -17.49
CA PHE A 69 -8.74 6.83 -16.26
C PHE A 69 -8.50 8.26 -15.80
N THR A 70 -9.47 8.82 -15.10
CA THR A 70 -9.33 10.08 -14.37
C THR A 70 -9.68 9.84 -12.91
N LEU A 71 -8.75 10.15 -12.02
CA LEU A 71 -8.90 10.03 -10.58
C LEU A 71 -9.03 11.40 -9.94
N GLU A 72 -9.82 11.47 -8.88
CA GLU A 72 -9.93 12.63 -7.98
C GLU A 72 -9.45 12.23 -6.59
N ASN A 73 -8.64 13.08 -5.99
CA ASN A 73 -8.15 12.91 -4.64
C ASN A 73 -8.98 13.74 -3.64
N GLY A 74 -9.13 13.24 -2.42
CA GLY A 74 -9.76 13.97 -1.33
C GLY A 74 -8.93 15.15 -0.81
N VAL A 75 -9.44 15.80 0.24
CA VAL A 75 -8.82 17.00 0.84
C VAL A 75 -7.79 16.69 1.94
N ASN A 76 -7.75 15.44 2.42
CA ASN A 76 -7.05 15.10 3.65
C ASN A 76 -5.52 15.04 3.45
N ILE A 77 -5.06 14.36 2.40
CA ILE A 77 -3.64 14.12 2.13
C ILE A 77 -3.34 14.17 0.63
N LYS A 78 -2.08 14.43 0.28
CA LYS A 78 -1.60 14.33 -1.11
C LYS A 78 -1.29 12.88 -1.44
N VAL A 79 -1.53 12.49 -2.68
CA VAL A 79 -1.13 11.19 -3.21
C VAL A 79 0.19 11.39 -3.96
N GLU A 80 1.22 10.65 -3.60
CA GLU A 80 2.57 10.75 -4.18
C GLU A 80 2.81 9.73 -5.30
N GLY A 81 1.96 8.71 -5.40
CA GLY A 81 1.98 7.73 -6.47
C GLY A 81 0.78 6.80 -6.41
N LEU A 82 0.64 5.92 -7.40
CA LEU A 82 -0.43 4.92 -7.45
C LEU A 82 0.13 3.56 -7.85
N VAL A 83 -0.38 2.49 -7.25
CA VAL A 83 -0.24 1.13 -7.77
C VAL A 83 -1.52 0.75 -8.49
N PHE A 84 -1.45 0.60 -9.81
CA PHE A 84 -2.57 0.29 -10.68
C PHE A 84 -2.55 -1.19 -11.05
N ASN A 85 -3.51 -1.97 -10.54
CA ASN A 85 -3.61 -3.40 -10.80
C ASN A 85 -4.79 -3.67 -11.74
N ILE A 86 -4.53 -4.40 -12.82
CA ILE A 86 -5.55 -4.88 -13.76
C ILE A 86 -5.61 -6.39 -13.65
N ILE A 87 -6.76 -6.92 -13.24
CA ILE A 87 -7.02 -8.35 -13.12
C ILE A 87 -7.79 -8.78 -14.36
N GLY A 88 -7.10 -9.47 -15.27
CA GLY A 88 -7.70 -10.10 -16.43
C GLY A 88 -8.21 -11.51 -16.14
N SER A 89 -8.91 -12.11 -17.09
CA SER A 89 -9.35 -13.50 -16.99
C SER A 89 -8.21 -14.52 -17.10
N VAL A 90 -7.06 -14.14 -17.65
CA VAL A 90 -5.89 -15.02 -17.82
C VAL A 90 -4.78 -14.65 -16.83
N GLU A 91 -4.43 -13.36 -16.75
CA GLU A 91 -3.36 -12.88 -15.87
C GLU A 91 -3.70 -11.53 -15.24
N ALA A 92 -3.04 -11.23 -14.11
CA ALA A 92 -3.07 -9.92 -13.49
C ALA A 92 -1.79 -9.15 -13.82
N LYS A 93 -1.92 -7.85 -14.10
CA LYS A 93 -0.80 -6.93 -14.34
C LYS A 93 -0.83 -5.81 -13.33
N SER A 94 0.34 -5.43 -12.82
CA SER A 94 0.51 -4.32 -11.87
C SER A 94 1.45 -3.27 -12.47
N TYR A 95 1.09 -2.00 -12.29
CA TYR A 95 1.84 -0.85 -12.77
C TYR A 95 2.04 0.13 -11.62
N GLU A 96 3.28 0.50 -11.35
CA GLU A 96 3.61 1.58 -10.42
C GLU A 96 3.68 2.90 -11.19
N LEU A 97 2.81 3.83 -10.82
CA LEU A 97 2.69 5.16 -11.42
C LEU A 97 3.26 6.18 -10.44
N ASN A 98 4.59 6.26 -10.38
CA ASN A 98 5.33 7.16 -9.48
C ASN A 98 5.22 8.64 -9.91
N ASP A 99 4.78 8.87 -11.14
CA ASP A 99 4.46 10.19 -11.70
C ASP A 99 3.00 10.62 -11.41
N ALA A 100 2.15 9.72 -10.90
CA ALA A 100 0.76 9.99 -10.57
C ALA A 100 0.59 10.75 -9.24
N LYS A 101 1.17 11.94 -9.19
CA LYS A 101 1.10 12.84 -8.03
C LYS A 101 -0.18 13.66 -8.06
N ILE A 102 -1.02 13.49 -7.04
CA ILE A 102 -2.31 14.18 -6.93
C ILE A 102 -2.29 15.08 -5.70
N GLY A 103 -2.43 16.39 -5.93
CA GLY A 103 -2.62 17.36 -4.85
C GLY A 103 -3.91 17.10 -4.07
N LYS A 104 -4.05 17.75 -2.92
CA LYS A 104 -5.32 17.75 -2.16
C LYS A 104 -6.42 18.35 -3.03
N ALA A 105 -7.59 17.69 -3.11
CA ALA A 105 -8.68 18.05 -4.02
C ALA A 105 -8.26 18.17 -5.51
N GLY A 106 -7.16 17.53 -5.88
CA GLY A 106 -6.65 17.51 -7.25
C GLY A 106 -7.24 16.36 -8.06
N ASN A 107 -6.95 16.38 -9.36
CA ASN A 107 -7.24 15.28 -10.27
C ASN A 107 -5.97 14.79 -10.97
N TYR A 108 -6.04 13.57 -11.50
CA TYR A 108 -4.99 12.99 -12.31
C TYR A 108 -5.60 12.22 -13.47
N MET A 109 -5.13 12.51 -14.68
CA MET A 109 -5.50 11.80 -15.89
C MET A 109 -4.35 10.88 -16.27
N GLY A 110 -4.60 9.58 -16.26
CA GLY A 110 -3.59 8.56 -16.49
C GLY A 110 -4.01 7.58 -17.56
N LYS A 111 -3.01 6.84 -18.06
CA LYS A 111 -3.22 5.70 -18.94
C LYS A 111 -2.21 4.60 -18.63
N VAL A 112 -2.65 3.35 -18.79
CA VAL A 112 -1.80 2.17 -18.63
C VAL A 112 -2.03 1.22 -19.80
N SER A 113 -0.95 0.68 -20.36
CA SER A 113 -1.06 -0.27 -21.48
C SER A 113 -1.59 -1.61 -20.98
N TYR A 114 -2.61 -2.16 -21.63
CA TYR A 114 -3.17 -3.47 -21.33
C TYR A 114 -3.59 -4.15 -22.63
N ASP A 115 -3.11 -5.37 -22.86
CA ASP A 115 -3.47 -6.16 -24.05
C ASP A 115 -4.43 -7.29 -23.65
N ALA A 116 -5.72 -7.09 -23.94
CA ALA A 116 -6.75 -8.08 -23.66
C ALA A 116 -6.55 -9.40 -24.44
N THR A 117 -5.80 -9.37 -25.55
CA THR A 117 -5.51 -10.57 -26.36
C THR A 117 -4.59 -11.54 -25.62
N SER A 118 -3.61 -11.01 -24.87
CA SER A 118 -2.68 -11.82 -24.07
C SER A 118 -3.18 -12.05 -22.66
N SER A 119 -3.81 -11.04 -22.06
CA SER A 119 -4.10 -11.01 -20.62
C SER A 119 -5.54 -11.38 -20.28
N GLY A 120 -6.39 -11.53 -21.30
CA GLY A 120 -7.80 -11.83 -21.16
C GLY A 120 -8.68 -10.58 -21.03
N GLU A 121 -9.98 -10.80 -20.84
CA GLU A 121 -10.92 -9.72 -20.56
C GLU A 121 -10.66 -9.14 -19.16
N ILE A 122 -10.71 -7.82 -19.03
CA ILE A 122 -10.59 -7.15 -17.73
C ILE A 122 -11.79 -7.55 -16.87
N LYS A 123 -11.52 -8.13 -15.69
CA LYS A 123 -12.54 -8.47 -14.70
C LYS A 123 -12.60 -7.47 -13.56
N GLN A 124 -11.45 -6.90 -13.20
CA GLN A 124 -11.38 -5.93 -12.12
C GLN A 124 -10.16 -5.03 -12.27
N ILE A 125 -10.31 -3.76 -11.89
CA ILE A 125 -9.21 -2.81 -11.72
C ILE A 125 -9.16 -2.40 -10.26
N LYS A 126 -7.96 -2.42 -9.68
CA LYS A 126 -7.69 -1.99 -8.31
C LYS A 126 -6.61 -0.91 -8.32
N VAL A 127 -6.96 0.29 -7.88
CA VAL A 127 -6.05 1.43 -7.76
C VAL A 127 -5.74 1.67 -6.29
N THR A 128 -4.49 1.46 -5.90
CA THR A 128 -4.02 1.64 -4.53
C THR A 128 -3.19 2.91 -4.44
N PRO A 129 -3.57 3.90 -3.61
CA PRO A 129 -2.77 5.11 -3.46
C PRO A 129 -1.50 4.88 -2.63
N ILE A 130 -0.45 5.60 -3.00
CA ILE A 130 0.79 5.74 -2.25
C ILE A 130 0.82 7.15 -1.68
N ILE A 131 1.04 7.26 -0.37
CA ILE A 131 1.12 8.54 0.35
C ILE A 131 2.47 8.63 1.07
N ASN A 132 2.84 9.84 1.47
CA ASN A 132 3.97 10.07 2.35
C ASN A 132 3.45 10.52 3.72
N LEU A 133 3.73 9.74 4.77
CA LEU A 133 3.41 10.04 6.16
C LEU A 133 4.70 10.09 6.97
N TYR A 134 4.94 11.21 7.64
CA TYR A 134 6.12 11.41 8.49
C TYR A 134 7.45 11.12 7.76
N ASP A 135 7.53 11.51 6.48
CA ASP A 135 8.68 11.29 5.58
C ASP A 135 8.91 9.82 5.17
N GLU A 136 7.95 8.93 5.44
CA GLU A 136 7.95 7.54 5.00
C GLU A 136 6.86 7.30 3.94
N GLU A 137 7.23 6.59 2.86
CA GLU A 137 6.30 6.20 1.81
C GLU A 137 5.47 4.99 2.27
N GLN A 138 4.15 5.09 2.16
CA GLN A 138 3.21 4.07 2.60
C GLN A 138 2.19 3.76 1.52
N VAL A 139 1.99 2.47 1.25
CA VAL A 139 0.98 1.95 0.31
C VAL A 139 -0.31 1.63 1.05
N CYS A 140 -1.42 2.27 0.67
CA CYS A 140 -2.69 2.16 1.39
C CYS A 140 -3.64 1.11 0.79
N ALA A 141 -3.30 -0.17 0.92
CA ALA A 141 -4.01 -1.28 0.25
C ALA A 141 -5.49 -1.41 0.62
N GLU A 142 -5.88 -1.03 1.83
CA GLU A 142 -7.25 -1.02 2.36
C GLU A 142 -8.07 0.19 1.92
N LYS A 143 -7.42 1.24 1.41
CA LYS A 143 -8.07 2.42 0.80
C LYS A 143 -8.09 2.35 -0.73
N ALA A 144 -7.87 1.15 -1.27
CA ALA A 144 -7.84 0.95 -2.71
C ALA A 144 -9.24 1.14 -3.33
N LEU A 145 -9.27 1.82 -4.46
CA LEU A 145 -10.44 1.96 -5.31
C LEU A 145 -10.56 0.71 -6.19
N VAL A 146 -11.71 0.05 -6.15
CA VAL A 146 -11.96 -1.19 -6.89
C VAL A 146 -13.10 -0.96 -7.89
N VAL A 147 -12.89 -1.35 -9.14
CA VAL A 147 -13.82 -1.16 -10.25
C VAL A 147 -13.96 -2.47 -11.01
N GLU A 148 -15.18 -3.00 -11.09
CA GLU A 148 -15.45 -4.31 -11.73
C GLU A 148 -16.11 -4.17 -13.10
N THR A 149 -16.78 -3.04 -13.35
CA THR A 149 -17.42 -2.76 -14.64
C THR A 149 -16.56 -1.78 -15.44
N ILE A 150 -15.85 -2.29 -16.43
CA ILE A 150 -15.00 -1.50 -17.32
C ILE A 150 -15.70 -1.39 -18.69
N LYS A 151 -16.02 -0.16 -19.11
CA LYS A 151 -16.62 0.11 -20.42
C LYS A 151 -15.54 0.27 -21.49
N ALA A 152 -15.93 0.12 -22.76
CA ALA A 152 -15.09 0.57 -23.87
C ALA A 152 -15.02 2.10 -23.89
N CYS A 153 -13.86 2.64 -24.26
CA CYS A 153 -13.77 3.97 -24.83
C CYS A 153 -14.34 3.91 -26.27
#